data_AF-A0A535IMY9-F1
#
_entry.id   AF-A0A535IMY9-F1
#
_cell.length_a   1.000
_cell.length_b   1.000
_cell.length_c   1.000
_cell.angle_alpha   90.00
_cell.angle_beta   90.00
_cell.angle_gamma   90.00
#
_symmetry.space_group_name_H-M   'P 1'
#
loop_
_entity.id
_entity.type
_entity.pdbx_description
1 polymer ?
#
loop_
_entity_poly.entity_id
_entity_poly.type
_entity_poly.pdbx_seq_one_letter_code
_entity_poly.pdbx_strand_id
1 'polypeptide(L)'
;ALRARVAVYRGDYAGALVALSESFINTGAPLDLGVYMDFSAGPGDFANPLAISPLVGENFGHPSLRTGAQLQPSGEPDQRFLDKLITRPQRSAGTPQLLTSDLGWIRYPSPNSPIPLIKNEELILLRAEANIGLNNPVSAVPDIDLVRTTSGGLAPYAGAVDQPSLLTELLYNKRYSLMYEGGHSWIDHRRYGRLADLATNERPGPPPDVIFTTLPIPTAEVLPRQ
;
A
#
# COMPACT_ATOMS: atom_id res chain seq x y z
N ALA A 1 8.52 4.69 -15.64
CA ALA A 1 7.59 4.26 -14.55
C ALA A 1 8.11 3.04 -13.79
N LEU A 2 7.97 1.80 -14.29
CA LEU A 2 8.42 0.59 -13.55
C LEU A 2 9.91 0.61 -13.19
N ARG A 3 10.78 1.11 -14.10
CA ARG A 3 12.21 1.31 -13.82
C ARG A 3 12.45 2.18 -12.59
N ALA A 4 11.63 3.21 -12.36
CA ALA A 4 11.77 4.07 -11.18
C ALA A 4 11.47 3.30 -9.88
N ARG A 5 10.38 2.53 -9.83
CA ARG A 5 10.07 1.66 -8.69
C ARG A 5 11.23 0.70 -8.40
N VAL A 6 11.76 0.04 -9.43
CA VAL A 6 12.90 -0.87 -9.28
C VAL A 6 14.16 -0.16 -8.80
N ALA A 7 14.46 1.03 -9.32
CA ALA A 7 15.61 1.84 -8.91
C ALA A 7 15.51 2.24 -7.43
N VAL A 8 14.34 2.76 -7.02
CA VAL A 8 14.04 3.01 -5.60
C VAL A 8 14.25 1.75 -4.78
N TYR A 9 13.71 0.60 -5.21
CA TYR A 9 13.83 -0.66 -4.50
C TYR A 9 15.27 -1.12 -4.28
N ARG A 10 16.16 -0.75 -5.20
CA ARG A 10 17.60 -1.02 -5.16
C ARG A 10 18.43 0.07 -4.47
N GLY A 11 17.79 1.13 -3.97
CA GLY A 11 18.48 2.29 -3.37
C GLY A 11 19.14 3.22 -4.38
N ASP A 12 18.89 3.05 -5.69
CA ASP A 12 19.36 3.94 -6.75
C ASP A 12 18.38 5.12 -6.90
N TYR A 13 18.44 6.06 -5.95
CA TYR A 13 17.52 7.20 -5.93
C TYR A 13 17.78 8.21 -7.04
N ALA A 14 19.04 8.39 -7.45
CA ALA A 14 19.38 9.25 -8.59
C ALA A 14 18.83 8.66 -9.90
N GLY A 15 19.04 7.36 -10.13
CA GLY A 15 18.46 6.66 -11.28
C GLY A 15 16.93 6.61 -11.25
N ALA A 16 16.32 6.59 -10.05
CA ALA A 16 14.89 6.71 -9.90
C ALA A 16 14.36 8.06 -10.41
N LEU A 17 14.98 9.18 -10.04
CA LEU A 17 14.58 10.51 -10.51
C LEU A 17 14.68 10.65 -12.03
N VAL A 18 15.74 10.10 -12.64
CA VAL A 18 15.87 10.04 -14.11
C VAL A 18 14.71 9.23 -14.71
N ALA A 19 14.50 7.99 -14.25
CA ALA A 19 13.42 7.14 -14.75
C ALA A 19 12.00 7.67 -14.48
N LEU A 20 11.82 8.55 -13.49
CA LEU A 20 10.57 9.27 -13.23
C LEU A 20 10.36 10.40 -14.24
N SER A 21 11.41 11.16 -14.57
CA SER A 21 11.31 12.24 -15.58
C SER A 21 10.93 11.72 -16.98
N GLU A 22 11.27 10.47 -17.29
CA GLU A 22 10.91 9.75 -18.52
C GLU A 22 9.56 9.01 -18.42
N SER A 23 8.81 9.20 -17.34
CA SER A 23 7.54 8.51 -17.08
C SER A 23 6.33 9.42 -17.27
N PHE A 24 5.14 8.86 -17.04
CA PHE A 24 3.87 9.60 -17.08
C PHE A 24 3.57 10.39 -15.78
N ILE A 25 4.54 10.52 -14.86
CA ILE A 25 4.36 11.29 -13.63
C ILE A 25 3.90 12.72 -13.94
N ASN A 26 2.80 13.15 -13.32
CA ASN A 26 2.27 14.49 -13.53
C ASN A 26 1.45 14.92 -12.31
N THR A 27 1.92 15.95 -11.59
CA THR A 27 1.25 16.47 -10.39
C THR A 27 -0.06 17.22 -10.67
N GLY A 28 -0.35 17.56 -11.94
CA GLY A 28 -1.63 18.14 -12.37
C GLY A 28 -2.59 17.13 -13.01
N ALA A 29 -2.20 15.86 -13.13
CA ALA A 29 -3.06 14.80 -13.66
C ALA A 29 -3.75 14.02 -12.53
N PRO A 30 -4.85 13.28 -12.82
CA PRO A 30 -5.48 12.41 -11.85
C PRO A 30 -4.48 11.45 -11.19
N LEU A 31 -4.66 11.18 -9.90
CA LEU A 31 -3.78 10.30 -9.13
C LEU A 31 -3.90 8.83 -9.56
N ASP A 32 -5.06 8.45 -10.10
CA ASP A 32 -5.36 7.14 -10.67
C ASP A 32 -4.93 6.98 -12.14
N LEU A 33 -4.37 8.01 -12.78
CA LEU A 33 -3.75 7.85 -14.08
C LEU A 33 -2.64 6.79 -13.99
N GLY A 34 -2.64 5.78 -14.86
CA GLY A 34 -1.68 4.70 -14.72
C GLY A 34 -1.77 3.62 -15.78
N VAL A 35 -0.97 2.57 -15.55
CA VAL A 35 -1.00 1.34 -16.32
C VAL A 35 -1.68 0.27 -15.47
N TYR A 36 -2.60 -0.45 -16.09
CA TYR A 36 -3.47 -1.41 -15.45
C TYR A 36 -3.35 -2.79 -16.12
N MET A 37 -3.57 -3.83 -15.34
CA MET A 37 -3.89 -5.15 -15.85
C MET A 37 -5.40 -5.21 -16.04
N ASP A 38 -5.82 -5.39 -17.29
CA ASP A 38 -7.22 -5.53 -17.66
C ASP A 38 -7.72 -6.96 -17.41
N PHE A 39 -8.99 -7.07 -17.05
CA PHE A 39 -9.67 -8.33 -16.82
C PHE A 39 -11.02 -8.33 -17.54
N SER A 40 -11.51 -9.52 -17.88
CA SER A 40 -12.77 -9.69 -18.59
C SER A 40 -13.36 -11.06 -18.31
N ALA A 41 -14.68 -11.13 -18.16
CA ALA A 41 -15.44 -12.38 -18.08
C ALA A 41 -15.87 -12.90 -19.47
N GLY A 42 -15.34 -12.33 -20.55
CA GLY A 42 -15.60 -12.76 -21.93
C GLY A 42 -14.96 -14.12 -22.26
N PRO A 43 -15.43 -14.81 -23.32
CA PRO A 43 -14.86 -16.08 -23.73
C PRO A 43 -13.37 -15.98 -24.06
N GLY A 44 -12.53 -16.74 -23.35
CA GLY A 44 -11.08 -16.78 -23.55
C GLY A 44 -10.28 -15.81 -22.67
N ASP A 45 -10.96 -14.93 -21.92
CA ASP A 45 -10.33 -13.99 -20.99
C ASP A 45 -10.30 -14.53 -19.55
N PHE A 46 -9.52 -13.87 -18.69
CA PHE A 46 -9.51 -14.10 -17.25
C PHE A 46 -10.31 -13.02 -16.52
N ALA A 47 -11.27 -13.47 -15.71
CA ALA A 47 -11.97 -12.61 -14.76
C ALA A 47 -11.02 -12.17 -13.63
N ASN A 48 -11.23 -10.97 -13.11
CA ASN A 48 -10.49 -10.45 -11.97
C ASN A 48 -10.76 -11.32 -10.72
N PRO A 49 -9.76 -12.03 -10.19
CA PRO A 49 -9.95 -12.92 -9.04
C PRO A 49 -10.18 -12.16 -7.72
N LEU A 50 -9.90 -10.85 -7.69
CA LEU A 50 -10.12 -10.00 -6.52
C LEU A 50 -11.50 -9.33 -6.53
N ALA A 51 -12.32 -9.57 -7.57
CA ALA A 51 -13.68 -9.06 -7.67
C ALA A 51 -14.65 -9.87 -6.79
N ILE A 52 -14.48 -9.73 -5.48
CA ILE A 52 -15.26 -10.41 -4.46
C ILE A 52 -16.19 -9.42 -3.77
N SER A 53 -17.32 -9.92 -3.26
CA SER A 53 -18.28 -9.08 -2.54
C SER A 53 -17.63 -8.44 -1.30
N PRO A 54 -17.77 -7.12 -1.10
CA PRO A 54 -17.23 -6.45 0.09
C PRO A 54 -17.90 -6.93 1.39
N LEU A 55 -19.13 -7.47 1.33
CA LEU A 55 -19.89 -7.88 2.51
C LEU A 55 -19.72 -9.36 2.87
N VAL A 56 -19.44 -10.23 1.89
CA VAL A 56 -19.35 -11.68 2.11
C VAL A 56 -18.03 -12.34 1.70
N GLY A 57 -17.13 -11.62 1.03
CA GLY A 57 -15.82 -12.12 0.57
C GLY A 57 -14.89 -12.62 1.69
N GLU A 58 -13.91 -13.40 1.30
CA GLU A 58 -12.93 -14.06 2.17
C GLU A 58 -11.70 -13.19 2.48
N ASN A 59 -11.44 -12.14 1.70
CA ASN A 59 -10.36 -11.19 1.99
C ASN A 59 -10.87 -10.09 2.92
N PHE A 60 -10.17 -9.90 4.03
CA PHE A 60 -10.50 -8.90 5.05
C PHE A 60 -9.45 -7.80 5.08
N GLY A 61 -9.88 -6.58 5.38
CA GLY A 61 -8.98 -5.54 5.83
C GLY A 61 -8.47 -5.88 7.23
N HIS A 62 -7.19 -5.63 7.51
CA HIS A 62 -6.69 -5.79 8.88
C HIS A 62 -7.19 -4.63 9.76
N PRO A 63 -7.66 -4.87 11.01
CA PRO A 63 -8.16 -3.81 11.89
C PRO A 63 -7.19 -2.65 12.12
N SER A 64 -5.88 -2.90 11.98
CA SER A 64 -4.86 -1.84 12.07
C SER A 64 -5.00 -0.73 11.01
N LEU A 65 -5.69 -1.00 9.89
CA LEU A 65 -5.96 0.00 8.87
C LEU A 65 -6.95 1.06 9.37
N ARG A 66 -7.85 0.67 10.30
CA ARG A 66 -8.74 1.61 10.98
C ARG A 66 -7.99 2.36 12.08
N THR A 67 -7.30 1.65 12.96
CA THR A 67 -6.63 2.26 14.13
C THR A 67 -5.41 3.09 13.75
N GLY A 68 -4.76 2.78 12.64
CA GLY A 68 -3.60 3.50 12.15
C GLY A 68 -3.93 4.61 11.15
N ALA A 69 -5.20 4.89 10.85
CA ALA A 69 -5.58 5.95 9.92
C ALA A 69 -5.43 7.30 10.62
N GLN A 70 -4.71 8.24 10.00
CA GLN A 70 -4.72 9.63 10.45
C GLN A 70 -6.12 10.23 10.23
N LEU A 71 -6.43 11.27 10.99
CA LEU A 71 -7.72 11.95 10.91
C LEU A 71 -7.64 13.15 9.96
N GLN A 72 -8.68 13.31 9.14
CA GLN A 72 -8.97 14.51 8.39
C GLN A 72 -9.29 15.67 9.35
N PRO A 73 -9.24 16.93 8.89
CA PRO A 73 -9.64 18.08 9.72
C PRO A 73 -11.08 18.00 10.28
N SER A 74 -11.96 17.26 9.61
CA SER A 74 -13.34 16.99 10.05
C SER A 74 -13.43 16.00 11.22
N GLY A 75 -12.35 15.28 11.53
CA GLY A 75 -12.33 14.17 12.49
C GLY A 75 -12.60 12.79 11.88
N GLU A 76 -12.94 12.71 10.59
CA GLU A 76 -13.09 11.43 9.88
C GLU A 76 -11.73 10.78 9.61
N PRO A 77 -11.64 9.44 9.49
CA PRO A 77 -10.42 8.76 9.05
C PRO A 77 -9.96 9.20 7.65
N ASP A 78 -8.68 9.00 7.35
CA ASP A 78 -8.09 9.19 6.02
C ASP A 78 -9.03 8.70 4.89
N GLN A 79 -9.27 9.56 3.90
CA GLN A 79 -10.22 9.29 2.83
C GLN A 79 -9.89 8.00 2.06
N ARG A 80 -8.60 7.64 1.93
CA ARG A 80 -8.19 6.37 1.30
C ARG A 80 -8.63 5.15 2.08
N PHE A 81 -8.76 5.24 3.41
CA PHE A 81 -9.37 4.19 4.22
C PHE A 81 -10.87 4.09 3.91
N LEU A 82 -11.57 5.22 3.92
CA LEU A 82 -13.02 5.27 3.68
C LEU A 82 -13.40 4.80 2.26
N ASP A 83 -12.60 5.13 1.26
CA ASP A 83 -12.87 4.77 -0.15
C ASP A 83 -12.61 3.29 -0.45
N LYS A 84 -11.76 2.64 0.34
CA LYS A 84 -11.26 1.28 0.04
C LYS A 84 -11.80 0.22 0.98
N LEU A 85 -12.41 0.61 2.11
CA LEU A 85 -12.87 -0.30 3.14
C LEU A 85 -14.29 0.03 3.59
N ILE A 86 -15.06 -1.01 3.89
CA ILE A 86 -16.40 -0.92 4.48
C ILE A 86 -16.48 -1.76 5.74
N THR A 87 -17.31 -1.33 6.68
CA THR A 87 -17.70 -2.17 7.81
C THR A 87 -18.70 -3.23 7.36
N ARG A 88 -18.48 -4.49 7.76
CA ARG A 88 -19.29 -5.66 7.47
C ARG A 88 -19.46 -6.51 8.75
N PRO A 89 -20.37 -7.50 8.79
CA PRO A 89 -20.47 -8.40 9.93
C PRO A 89 -19.12 -9.03 10.28
N GLN A 90 -18.72 -8.93 11.55
CA GLN A 90 -17.43 -9.41 12.03
C GLN A 90 -17.27 -10.91 11.73
N ARG A 91 -16.10 -11.30 11.23
CA ARG A 91 -15.69 -12.70 11.10
C ARG A 91 -14.43 -12.97 11.90
N SER A 92 -14.28 -14.24 12.28
CA SER A 92 -13.13 -14.75 13.04
C SER A 92 -12.35 -15.77 12.21
N ALA A 93 -11.03 -15.76 12.30
CA ALA A 93 -10.21 -16.84 11.79
C ALA A 93 -10.53 -18.14 12.57
N GLY A 94 -10.74 -19.25 11.86
CA GLY A 94 -11.21 -20.53 12.42
C GLY A 94 -10.21 -21.31 13.27
N THR A 95 -9.47 -20.65 14.17
CA THR A 95 -8.40 -21.23 15.01
C THR A 95 -8.55 -20.82 16.49
N PRO A 96 -7.88 -21.48 17.45
CA PRO A 96 -8.10 -21.31 18.90
C PRO A 96 -7.83 -19.90 19.45
N GLN A 97 -7.16 -19.02 18.71
CA GLN A 97 -7.03 -17.61 19.04
C GLN A 97 -7.71 -16.78 17.93
N LEU A 98 -8.76 -16.06 18.32
CA LEU A 98 -9.69 -15.40 17.41
C LEU A 98 -9.09 -14.08 16.89
N LEU A 99 -8.33 -14.13 15.79
CA LEU A 99 -8.18 -12.94 14.95
C LEU A 99 -9.55 -12.60 14.38
N THR A 100 -10.02 -11.38 14.60
CA THR A 100 -11.29 -10.91 14.07
C THR A 100 -11.12 -9.70 13.18
N SER A 101 -12.00 -9.56 12.21
CA SER A 101 -12.12 -8.35 11.41
C SER A 101 -13.57 -8.13 10.98
N ASP A 102 -13.98 -6.87 11.01
CA ASP A 102 -15.24 -6.34 10.49
C ASP A 102 -15.00 -5.47 9.25
N LEU A 103 -13.82 -5.57 8.62
CA LEU A 103 -13.44 -4.76 7.46
C LEU A 103 -13.48 -5.58 6.16
N GLY A 104 -14.29 -5.13 5.20
CA GLY A 104 -14.31 -5.63 3.82
C GLY A 104 -13.68 -4.66 2.85
N TRP A 105 -13.10 -5.16 1.75
CA TRP A 105 -12.50 -4.33 0.70
C TRP A 105 -13.56 -3.87 -0.30
N ILE A 106 -13.70 -2.55 -0.51
CA ILE A 106 -14.49 -1.96 -1.60
C ILE A 106 -13.57 -1.72 -2.80
N ARG A 107 -12.98 -2.80 -3.32
CA ARG A 107 -12.07 -2.75 -4.47
C ARG A 107 -12.49 -3.78 -5.50
N TYR A 108 -12.33 -3.42 -6.76
CA TYR A 108 -12.64 -4.27 -7.91
C TYR A 108 -14.11 -4.73 -7.91
N PRO A 109 -15.08 -3.80 -8.07
CA PRO A 109 -16.51 -4.10 -7.93
C PRO A 109 -17.08 -5.09 -8.95
N SER A 110 -16.32 -5.42 -10.01
CA SER A 110 -16.73 -6.35 -11.05
C SER A 110 -15.60 -7.26 -11.52
N PRO A 111 -15.91 -8.45 -12.06
CA PRO A 111 -14.92 -9.32 -12.71
C PRO A 111 -14.11 -8.65 -13.83
N ASN A 112 -14.56 -7.52 -14.37
CA ASN A 112 -13.87 -6.76 -15.41
C ASN A 112 -13.08 -5.58 -14.84
N SER A 113 -13.05 -5.41 -13.52
CA SER A 113 -12.36 -4.28 -12.90
C SER A 113 -10.86 -4.41 -13.14
N PRO A 114 -10.19 -3.38 -13.67
CA PRO A 114 -8.75 -3.42 -13.86
C PRO A 114 -8.00 -3.34 -12.53
N ILE A 115 -6.83 -3.97 -12.45
CA ILE A 115 -5.92 -3.86 -11.30
C ILE A 115 -4.74 -2.96 -11.68
N PRO A 116 -4.43 -1.89 -10.91
CA PRO A 116 -3.30 -1.04 -11.22
C PRO A 116 -1.99 -1.81 -11.09
N LEU A 117 -1.15 -1.73 -12.13
CA LEU A 117 0.24 -2.19 -12.05
C LEU A 117 1.15 -1.08 -11.52
N ILE A 118 0.89 0.17 -11.91
CA ILE A 118 1.56 1.38 -11.44
C ILE A 118 0.70 2.61 -11.75
N LYS A 119 0.54 3.51 -10.78
CA LYS A 119 -0.29 4.73 -10.91
C LYS A 119 0.53 6.00 -10.68
N ASN A 120 -0.01 7.13 -11.10
CA ASN A 120 0.60 8.45 -10.95
C ASN A 120 0.81 8.81 -9.48
N GLU A 121 -0.16 8.48 -8.62
CA GLU A 121 -0.03 8.59 -7.16
C GLU A 121 1.24 7.92 -6.61
N GLU A 122 1.53 6.72 -7.09
CA GLU A 122 2.73 6.00 -6.70
C GLU A 122 4.00 6.65 -7.24
N LEU A 123 3.99 7.12 -8.48
CA LEU A 123 5.15 7.81 -9.07
C LEU A 123 5.51 9.08 -8.28
N ILE A 124 4.49 9.83 -7.84
CA ILE A 124 4.66 11.01 -6.99
C ILE A 124 5.29 10.61 -5.64
N LEU A 125 4.79 9.54 -4.99
CA LEU A 125 5.39 9.05 -3.75
C LEU A 125 6.80 8.47 -3.94
N LEU A 126 7.09 7.83 -5.08
CA LEU A 126 8.45 7.37 -5.41
C LEU A 126 9.42 8.54 -5.64
N ARG A 127 8.94 9.68 -6.17
CA ARG A 127 9.72 10.91 -6.29
C ARG A 127 10.04 11.50 -4.92
N ALA A 128 9.06 11.52 -4.00
CA ALA A 128 9.30 11.89 -2.61
C ALA A 128 10.32 10.94 -1.94
N GLU A 129 10.17 9.62 -2.12
CA GLU A 129 11.10 8.60 -1.60
C GLU A 129 12.53 8.82 -2.09
N ALA A 130 12.69 9.09 -3.38
CA ALA A 130 14.00 9.34 -3.96
C ALA A 130 14.65 10.62 -3.40
N ASN A 131 13.88 11.71 -3.22
CA ASN A 131 14.41 12.94 -2.62
C ASN A 131 14.78 12.74 -1.14
N ILE A 132 13.97 12.02 -0.37
CA ILE A 132 14.29 11.64 1.02
C ILE A 132 15.58 10.81 1.06
N GLY A 133 15.71 9.83 0.16
CA GLY A 133 16.88 8.96 0.06
C GLY A 133 18.17 9.69 -0.35
N LEU A 134 18.07 10.80 -1.08
CA LEU A 134 19.19 11.68 -1.46
C LEU A 134 19.46 12.78 -0.43
N ASN A 135 18.83 12.74 0.75
CA ASN A 135 18.94 13.76 1.79
C ASN A 135 18.49 15.17 1.31
N ASN A 136 17.45 15.21 0.47
CA ASN A 136 16.78 16.43 -0.02
C ASN A 136 15.34 16.54 0.53
N PRO A 137 15.13 16.59 1.86
CA PRO A 137 13.81 16.46 2.48
C PRO A 137 12.82 17.56 2.05
N VAL A 138 13.29 18.79 1.84
CA VAL A 138 12.44 19.92 1.39
C VAL A 138 11.77 19.62 0.04
N SER A 139 12.47 18.93 -0.87
CA SER A 139 11.94 18.57 -2.19
C SER A 139 10.87 17.47 -2.16
N ALA A 140 10.77 16.72 -1.06
CA ALA A 140 9.78 15.66 -0.91
C ALA A 140 8.43 16.14 -0.37
N VAL A 141 8.42 17.24 0.40
CA VAL A 141 7.21 17.76 1.06
C VAL A 141 6.07 18.05 0.08
N PRO A 142 6.28 18.72 -1.08
CA PRO A 142 5.19 19.01 -2.01
C PRO A 142 4.49 17.76 -2.56
N ASP A 143 5.25 16.69 -2.79
CA ASP A 143 4.73 15.42 -3.29
C ASP A 143 3.92 14.68 -2.23
N ILE A 144 4.41 14.69 -0.98
CA ILE A 144 3.69 14.13 0.17
C ILE A 144 2.40 14.91 0.40
N ASP A 145 2.46 16.24 0.40
CA ASP A 145 1.30 17.11 0.64
C ASP A 145 0.23 16.97 -0.45
N LEU A 146 0.64 16.85 -1.72
CA LEU A 146 -0.29 16.61 -2.82
C LEU A 146 -1.10 15.33 -2.59
N VAL A 147 -0.45 14.23 -2.22
CA VAL A 147 -1.13 12.94 -1.98
C VAL A 147 -1.97 12.99 -0.69
N ARG A 148 -1.43 13.55 0.40
CA ARG A 148 -2.14 13.72 1.68
C ARG A 148 -3.46 14.46 1.51
N THR A 149 -3.42 15.60 0.82
CA THR A 149 -4.57 16.49 0.65
C THR A 149 -5.55 15.95 -0.39
N THR A 150 -5.06 15.49 -1.54
CA THR A 150 -5.91 15.10 -2.67
C THR A 150 -6.52 13.73 -2.50
N SER A 151 -5.73 12.73 -2.06
CA SER A 151 -6.25 11.37 -1.90
C SER A 151 -6.67 11.08 -0.47
N GLY A 152 -5.95 11.60 0.53
CA GLY A 152 -6.22 11.31 1.93
C GLY A 152 -7.23 12.22 2.62
N GLY A 153 -7.59 13.36 2.03
CA GLY A 153 -8.39 14.39 2.71
C GLY A 153 -7.71 14.95 3.97
N LEU A 154 -6.41 14.73 4.13
CA LEU A 154 -5.64 15.12 5.30
C LEU A 154 -5.12 16.56 5.15
N ALA A 155 -4.79 17.18 6.28
CA ALA A 155 -4.05 18.45 6.26
C ALA A 155 -2.63 18.23 5.67
N PRO A 156 -2.01 19.28 5.09
CA PRO A 156 -0.60 19.27 4.74
C PRO A 156 0.28 18.82 5.92
N TYR A 157 1.43 18.24 5.61
CA TYR A 157 2.39 17.77 6.59
C TYR A 157 2.93 18.94 7.43
N ALA A 158 2.80 18.81 8.75
CA ALA A 158 3.23 19.83 9.71
C ALA A 158 4.35 19.35 10.65
N GLY A 159 4.93 18.17 10.38
CA GLY A 159 6.02 17.60 11.17
C GLY A 159 7.39 18.15 10.78
N ALA A 160 8.45 17.54 11.33
CA ALA A 160 9.81 17.95 11.06
C ALA A 160 10.23 17.61 9.61
N VAL A 161 10.90 18.56 8.95
CA VAL A 161 11.38 18.42 7.57
C VAL A 161 12.79 17.81 7.57
N ASP A 162 12.88 16.60 8.09
CA ASP A 162 14.09 15.77 8.14
C ASP A 162 13.84 14.37 7.57
N GLN A 163 14.92 13.66 7.22
CA GLN A 163 14.83 12.37 6.56
C GLN A 163 14.05 11.31 7.37
N PRO A 164 14.31 11.09 8.68
CA PRO A 164 13.53 10.13 9.47
C PRO A 164 12.03 10.44 9.56
N SER A 165 11.69 11.71 9.77
CA SER A 165 10.30 12.14 9.94
C SER A 165 9.52 12.04 8.63
N LEU A 166 10.12 12.48 7.52
CA LEU A 166 9.50 12.35 6.20
C LEU A 166 9.44 10.91 5.69
N LEU A 167 10.41 10.05 6.04
CA LEU A 167 10.32 8.63 5.72
C LEU A 167 9.13 7.97 6.42
N THR A 168 8.90 8.31 7.69
CA THR A 168 7.74 7.81 8.44
C THR A 168 6.43 8.26 7.79
N GLU A 169 6.34 9.54 7.43
CA GLU A 169 5.17 10.08 6.74
C GLU A 169 4.97 9.50 5.33
N LEU A 170 6.05 9.30 4.59
CA LEU A 170 6.02 8.66 3.27
C LEU A 170 5.46 7.23 3.36
N LEU A 171 5.96 6.42 4.30
CA LEU A 171 5.50 5.04 4.48
C LEU A 171 4.01 4.97 4.84
N TYR A 172 3.52 5.92 5.64
CA TYR A 172 2.09 6.09 5.88
C TYR A 172 1.34 6.33 4.57
N ASN A 173 1.75 7.32 3.76
CA ASN A 173 1.05 7.62 2.51
C ASN A 173 1.09 6.46 1.53
N LYS A 174 2.25 5.80 1.33
CA LYS A 174 2.35 4.62 0.47
C LYS A 174 1.43 3.49 0.93
N ARG A 175 1.32 3.26 2.25
CA ARG A 175 0.42 2.25 2.81
C ARG A 175 -1.02 2.50 2.41
N TYR A 176 -1.57 3.71 2.65
CA TYR A 176 -2.97 4.00 2.36
C TYR A 176 -3.27 4.18 0.86
N SER A 177 -2.32 4.74 0.11
CA SER A 177 -2.44 4.92 -1.35
C SER A 177 -2.46 3.59 -2.11
N LEU A 178 -1.70 2.59 -1.65
CA LEU A 178 -1.49 1.32 -2.37
C LEU A 178 -2.15 0.10 -1.69
N MET A 179 -3.11 0.33 -0.78
CA MET A 179 -3.85 -0.77 -0.15
C MET A 179 -4.53 -1.64 -1.20
N TYR A 180 -4.32 -2.95 -1.08
CA TYR A 180 -4.92 -3.97 -1.94
C TYR A 180 -4.47 -3.86 -3.43
N GLU A 181 -3.24 -3.37 -3.66
CA GLU A 181 -2.66 -3.16 -5.01
C GLU A 181 -1.29 -3.85 -5.24
N GLY A 182 -0.77 -4.67 -4.30
CA GLY A 182 0.49 -5.38 -4.54
C GLY A 182 1.39 -5.68 -3.34
N GLY A 183 0.88 -5.53 -2.10
CA GLY A 183 1.65 -5.85 -0.89
C GLY A 183 2.81 -4.90 -0.59
N HIS A 184 2.82 -3.71 -1.18
CA HIS A 184 3.92 -2.75 -1.12
C HIS A 184 4.34 -2.37 0.31
N SER A 185 3.40 -2.26 1.25
CA SER A 185 3.72 -1.88 2.64
C SER A 185 4.71 -2.85 3.29
N TRP A 186 4.56 -4.16 3.11
CA TRP A 186 5.51 -5.14 3.65
C TRP A 186 6.89 -5.01 3.01
N ILE A 187 6.94 -4.83 1.69
CA ILE A 187 8.18 -4.65 0.93
C ILE A 187 8.92 -3.39 1.39
N ASP A 188 8.21 -2.27 1.52
CA ASP A 188 8.79 -0.98 1.91
C ASP A 188 9.30 -1.02 3.36
N HIS A 189 8.48 -1.48 4.31
CA HIS A 189 8.90 -1.58 5.71
C HIS A 189 10.09 -2.54 5.86
N ARG A 190 10.12 -3.65 5.12
CA ARG A 190 11.28 -4.55 5.10
C ARG A 190 12.55 -3.85 4.62
N ARG A 191 12.49 -3.11 3.51
CA ARG A 191 13.64 -2.41 2.92
C ARG A 191 14.25 -1.38 3.88
N TYR A 192 13.41 -0.73 4.68
CA TYR A 192 13.84 0.26 5.67
C TYR A 192 14.13 -0.33 7.06
N GLY A 193 14.08 -1.65 7.24
CA GLY A 193 14.30 -2.28 8.55
C GLY A 193 13.20 -1.97 9.57
N ARG A 194 12.00 -1.62 9.11
CA ARG A 194 10.85 -1.17 9.90
C ARG A 194 9.72 -2.18 9.98
N LEU A 195 10.00 -3.47 9.85
CA LEU A 195 8.97 -4.51 9.96
C LEU A 195 8.25 -4.50 11.31
N ALA A 196 8.93 -4.08 12.38
CA ALA A 196 8.33 -3.92 13.70
C ALA A 196 7.17 -2.90 13.71
N ASP A 197 7.19 -1.90 12.83
CA ASP A 197 6.09 -0.91 12.72
C ASP A 197 4.80 -1.53 12.16
N LEU A 198 4.87 -2.74 11.59
CA LEU A 198 3.70 -3.50 11.15
C LEU A 198 3.13 -4.41 12.24
N ALA A 199 3.84 -4.60 13.36
CA ALA A 199 3.38 -5.39 14.50
C ALA A 199 2.25 -4.64 15.19
N THR A 200 1.03 -4.92 14.76
CA THR A 200 -0.19 -4.29 15.27
C THR A 200 -1.18 -5.38 15.61
N ASN A 201 -1.79 -5.28 16.79
CA ASN A 201 -2.79 -6.24 17.27
C ASN A 201 -2.27 -7.68 17.34
N GLU A 202 -1.02 -7.87 17.78
CA GLU A 202 -0.46 -9.20 18.04
C GLU A 202 -1.37 -9.98 19.00
N ARG A 203 -1.66 -11.23 18.64
CA ARG A 203 -2.44 -12.10 19.51
C ARG A 203 -1.73 -12.28 20.85
N PRO A 204 -2.46 -12.19 21.98
CA PRO A 204 -1.89 -12.51 23.27
C PRO A 204 -1.60 -14.01 23.36
N GLY A 205 -0.45 -14.34 23.95
CA GLY A 205 -0.04 -15.72 24.26
C GLY A 205 0.98 -16.32 23.28
N PRO A 206 1.67 -17.40 23.69
CA PRO A 206 2.70 -18.04 22.88
C PRO A 206 2.12 -19.04 21.84
N PRO A 207 2.74 -19.17 20.65
CA PRO A 207 3.78 -18.29 20.11
C PRO A 207 3.19 -16.94 19.65
N PRO A 208 3.93 -15.83 19.77
CA PRO A 208 3.49 -14.54 19.26
C PRO A 208 3.32 -14.60 17.74
N ASP A 209 2.54 -13.66 17.20
CA ASP A 209 2.45 -13.49 15.76
C ASP A 209 3.83 -13.13 15.18
N VAL A 210 4.14 -13.69 14.01
CA VAL A 210 5.46 -13.53 13.39
C VAL A 210 5.32 -12.71 12.11
N ILE A 211 6.15 -11.68 11.98
CA ILE A 211 6.30 -10.94 10.74
C ILE A 211 7.45 -11.57 9.95
N PHE A 212 7.11 -12.28 8.87
CA PHE A 212 8.11 -12.90 8.02
C PHE A 212 8.97 -11.85 7.31
N THR A 213 10.29 -12.03 7.32
CA THR A 213 11.25 -11.18 6.61
C THR A 213 11.39 -11.58 5.14
N THR A 214 11.04 -12.83 4.80
CA THR A 214 11.05 -13.37 3.44
C THR A 214 9.87 -14.30 3.24
N LEU A 215 9.48 -14.49 1.98
CA LEU A 215 8.60 -15.61 1.65
C LEU A 215 9.38 -16.92 1.87
N PRO A 216 8.76 -17.94 2.49
CA PRO A 216 9.38 -19.25 2.57
C PRO A 216 9.54 -19.82 1.15
N ILE A 217 10.62 -20.59 0.95
CA ILE A 217 10.78 -21.35 -0.30
C ILE A 217 9.65 -22.40 -0.32
N PRO A 218 8.86 -22.50 -1.40
CA PRO A 218 7.78 -23.49 -1.47
C PRO A 218 8.32 -24.90 -1.22
N THR A 219 7.56 -25.70 -0.46
CA THR A 219 7.96 -27.08 -0.12
C THR A 219 8.29 -27.92 -1.36
N ALA A 220 7.57 -27.71 -2.47
CA ALA A 220 7.81 -28.40 -3.74
C ALA A 220 9.18 -28.08 -4.38
N GLU A 221 9.80 -26.94 -4.05
CA GLU A 221 11.11 -26.53 -4.55
C GLU A 221 12.26 -27.02 -3.63
N VAL A 222 11.96 -27.48 -2.41
CA VAL A 222 12.95 -28.00 -1.44
C VAL A 222 12.89 -29.51 -1.25
N LEU A 223 11.76 -30.15 -1.58
CA LEU A 223 11.71 -31.60 -1.67
C LEU A 223 12.53 -32.04 -2.89
N PRO A 224 13.51 -32.94 -2.74
CA PRO A 224 14.18 -33.51 -3.89
C PRO A 224 13.13 -34.17 -4.77
N ARG A 225 13.38 -34.15 -6.08
CA ARG A 225 12.96 -35.26 -6.96
C ARG A 225 13.53 -36.55 -6.35
N GLN A 226 12.86 -37.12 -5.35
CA GLN A 226 13.17 -38.44 -4.81
C GLN A 226 12.70 -39.51 -5.79
#